data_AF-A0A2T5L8B8-F1
#
_entry.id   AF-A0A2T5L8B8-F1
#
_cell.length_a   1.000
_cell.length_b   1.000
_cell.length_c   1.000
_cell.angle_alpha   90.00
_cell.angle_beta   90.00
_cell.angle_gamma   90.00
#
_symmetry.space_group_name_H-M   'P 1'
#
loop_
_entity.id
_entity.type
_entity.pdbx_description
1 polymer ?
#
loop_
_entity_poly.entity_id
_entity_poly.type
_entity_poly.pdbx_seq_one_letter_code
_entity_poly.pdbx_strand_id
1 'polypeptide(L)'
;MTEQRVAEAAGGTILFDAARTPQVDSLWFSPAHWSERDALRSQAGGRGGVAVIETPAGEAVLRHYRRGGMVARIFGDRYLFTGRQRTRSVREFRLLAELERRGLPVSPPLASRFVRYWLRYSADLITLRIPDAATLAERLSDGAFNAALAGKVGELIARFHREGAWHADLNAHNILINPQGLFLIDFDRGRLRRPSAHWRRANLARLKRSLIKIGARDAGDDTFDAELWPALIDQYERSLKG
;
A
#
# COMPACT_ATOMS: atom_id res chain seq x y z
N MET A 1 9.28 -14.83 8.55
CA MET A 1 9.57 -14.70 7.10
C MET A 1 8.35 -15.24 6.35
N THR A 2 7.86 -14.57 5.32
CA THR A 2 6.68 -15.02 4.55
C THR A 2 6.92 -16.39 3.91
N GLU A 3 6.03 -17.35 4.16
CA GLU A 3 6.06 -18.68 3.54
C GLU A 3 5.00 -18.75 2.43
N GLN A 4 5.41 -18.58 1.18
CA GLN A 4 4.46 -18.51 0.06
C GLN A 4 3.88 -19.89 -0.29
N ARG A 5 2.55 -20.04 -0.20
CA ARG A 5 1.82 -21.22 -0.72
C ARG A 5 0.78 -20.83 -1.75
N VAL A 6 0.53 -21.75 -2.68
CA VAL A 6 -0.41 -21.59 -3.78
C VAL A 6 -1.54 -22.61 -3.62
N ALA A 7 -2.78 -22.14 -3.65
CA ALA A 7 -3.96 -22.99 -3.71
C ALA A 7 -4.74 -22.71 -5.01
N GLU A 8 -5.29 -23.77 -5.59
CA GLU A 8 -6.22 -23.64 -6.70
C GLU A 8 -7.57 -23.11 -6.20
N ALA A 9 -8.19 -22.23 -6.99
CA ALA A 9 -9.51 -21.68 -6.70
C ALA A 9 -10.38 -21.80 -7.95
N ALA A 10 -11.70 -21.75 -7.78
CA ALA A 10 -12.62 -21.81 -8.92
C ALA A 10 -12.29 -20.70 -9.95
N GLY A 11 -11.81 -21.12 -11.12
CA GLY A 11 -11.40 -20.22 -12.21
C GLY A 11 -10.12 -19.42 -11.96
N GLY A 12 -9.31 -19.73 -10.94
CA GLY A 12 -8.20 -18.87 -10.54
C GLY A 12 -7.22 -19.48 -9.55
N THR A 13 -6.45 -18.62 -8.88
CA THR A 13 -5.42 -19.06 -7.92
C THR A 13 -5.39 -18.13 -6.73
N ILE A 14 -5.14 -18.70 -5.56
CA ILE A 14 -4.85 -18.00 -4.31
C ILE A 14 -3.37 -18.18 -3.99
N LEU A 15 -2.70 -17.08 -3.68
CA LEU A 15 -1.33 -17.06 -3.15
C LEU A 15 -1.37 -16.43 -1.75
N PHE A 16 -0.88 -17.13 -0.73
CA PHE A 16 -0.99 -16.71 0.67
C PHE A 16 0.28 -17.00 1.47
N ASP A 17 0.38 -16.36 2.64
CA ASP A 17 1.46 -16.56 3.61
C ASP A 17 1.09 -17.66 4.63
N ALA A 18 1.64 -18.85 4.43
CA ALA A 18 1.42 -20.02 5.26
C ALA A 18 2.01 -19.89 6.68
N ALA A 19 2.97 -18.98 6.88
CA ALA A 19 3.51 -18.69 8.20
C ALA A 19 2.52 -17.92 9.08
N ARG A 20 1.52 -17.24 8.49
CA ARG A 20 0.49 -16.46 9.19
C ARG A 20 -0.85 -17.17 9.23
N THR A 21 -1.18 -17.91 8.18
CA THR A 21 -2.42 -18.67 8.12
C THR A 21 -2.22 -19.97 7.35
N PRO A 22 -2.55 -21.14 7.92
CA PRO A 22 -2.24 -22.42 7.30
C PRO A 22 -3.07 -22.68 6.03
N GLN A 23 -4.23 -22.03 5.90
CA GLN A 23 -5.16 -22.24 4.79
C GLN A 23 -5.97 -20.96 4.50
N VAL A 24 -6.17 -20.68 3.21
CA VAL A 24 -7.03 -19.61 2.70
C VAL A 24 -7.88 -20.19 1.58
N ASP A 25 -9.18 -19.91 1.59
CA ASP A 25 -10.11 -20.32 0.53
C ASP A 25 -10.68 -19.12 -0.24
N SER A 26 -11.54 -19.38 -1.23
CA SER A 26 -12.12 -18.34 -2.07
C SER A 26 -13.09 -17.42 -1.34
N LEU A 27 -13.67 -17.85 -0.21
CA LEU A 27 -14.66 -17.09 0.55
C LEU A 27 -14.03 -15.93 1.33
N TRP A 28 -12.73 -16.03 1.67
CA TRP A 28 -11.96 -14.93 2.27
C TRP A 28 -11.98 -13.64 1.46
N PHE A 29 -12.25 -13.73 0.17
CA PHE A 29 -12.31 -12.60 -0.73
C PHE A 29 -13.76 -12.18 -1.04
N SER A 30 -14.72 -12.60 -0.21
CA SER A 30 -16.12 -12.19 -0.25
C SER A 30 -16.43 -11.36 1.01
N PRO A 31 -16.68 -10.04 0.89
CA PRO A 31 -17.10 -9.24 2.04
C PRO A 31 -18.35 -9.79 2.74
N ALA A 32 -19.29 -10.38 1.99
CA ALA A 32 -20.49 -10.99 2.55
C ALA A 32 -20.17 -12.15 3.50
N HIS A 33 -19.18 -12.99 3.16
CA HIS A 33 -18.76 -14.11 4.00
C HIS A 33 -18.26 -13.65 5.39
N TRP A 34 -17.54 -12.53 5.43
CA TRP A 34 -17.08 -11.92 6.68
C TRP A 34 -18.21 -11.22 7.43
N SER A 35 -19.15 -10.60 6.72
CA SER A 35 -20.34 -9.98 7.32
C SER A 35 -21.23 -11.00 8.01
N GLU A 36 -21.45 -12.17 7.41
CA GLU A 36 -22.23 -13.28 7.98
C GLU A 36 -21.62 -13.86 9.27
N ARG A 37 -20.36 -13.52 9.56
CA ARG A 37 -19.60 -13.98 10.73
C ARG A 37 -19.35 -12.87 11.76
N ASP A 38 -19.99 -11.72 11.61
CA ASP A 38 -19.72 -10.51 12.39
C ASP A 38 -18.23 -10.09 12.39
N ALA A 39 -17.52 -10.47 11.34
CA ALA A 39 -16.08 -10.28 11.17
C ALA A 39 -15.77 -9.20 10.11
N LEU A 40 -16.78 -8.50 9.61
CA LEU A 40 -16.62 -7.34 8.73
C LEU A 40 -16.71 -6.06 9.56
N ARG A 41 -15.63 -5.28 9.60
CA ARG A 41 -15.60 -3.94 10.19
C ARG A 41 -15.80 -2.91 9.08
N SER A 42 -16.92 -2.19 9.11
CA SER A 42 -17.18 -1.09 8.18
C SER A 42 -16.23 0.07 8.44
N GLN A 43 -15.51 0.53 7.42
CA GLN A 43 -14.75 1.78 7.51
C GLN A 43 -15.61 2.94 7.00
N ALA A 44 -15.84 3.94 7.85
CA ALA A 44 -16.43 5.20 7.44
C ALA A 44 -15.42 5.97 6.57
N GLY A 45 -15.75 6.20 5.30
CA GLY A 45 -14.99 7.10 4.42
C GLY A 45 -13.82 6.44 3.69
N GLY A 46 -14.08 5.95 2.47
CA GLY A 46 -13.01 5.56 1.54
C GLY A 46 -13.58 5.22 0.17
N ARG A 47 -13.08 5.88 -0.88
CA ARG A 47 -13.52 5.64 -2.26
C ARG A 47 -13.22 4.19 -2.69
N GLY A 48 -14.24 3.34 -2.60
CA GLY A 48 -14.48 2.24 -3.54
C GLY A 48 -13.56 1.02 -3.47
N GLY A 49 -13.80 0.13 -2.49
CA GLY A 49 -13.41 -1.29 -2.59
C GLY A 49 -12.45 -1.83 -1.53
N VAL A 50 -12.38 -1.18 -0.36
CA VAL A 50 -11.59 -1.60 0.80
C VAL A 50 -12.55 -2.03 1.92
N ALA A 51 -12.33 -3.20 2.50
CA ALA A 51 -13.08 -3.75 3.63
C ALA A 51 -12.10 -4.16 4.74
N VAL A 52 -12.39 -3.82 5.99
CA VAL A 52 -11.61 -4.33 7.14
C VAL A 52 -12.27 -5.62 7.62
N ILE A 53 -11.48 -6.68 7.77
CA ILE A 53 -11.95 -8.01 8.10
C ILE A 53 -11.15 -8.58 9.27
N GLU A 54 -11.79 -9.31 10.17
CA GLU A 54 -11.12 -10.05 11.25
C GLU A 54 -10.76 -11.45 10.76
N THR A 55 -9.46 -11.74 10.63
CA THR A 55 -8.97 -13.05 10.16
C THR A 55 -8.31 -13.81 11.31
N PRO A 56 -8.06 -15.13 11.17
CA PRO A 56 -7.25 -15.86 12.15
C PRO A 56 -5.83 -15.31 12.36
N ALA A 57 -5.33 -14.50 11.41
CA ALA A 57 -4.03 -13.82 11.51
C ALA A 57 -4.14 -12.39 12.08
N GLY A 58 -5.33 -11.97 12.52
CA GLY A 58 -5.67 -10.63 13.01
C GLY A 58 -6.45 -9.77 12.01
N GLU A 59 -6.69 -8.51 12.37
CA GLU A 59 -7.33 -7.52 11.50
C GLU A 59 -6.56 -7.35 10.18
N ALA A 60 -7.30 -7.43 9.08
CA ALA A 60 -6.77 -7.30 7.74
C ALA A 60 -7.62 -6.37 6.87
N VAL A 61 -7.00 -5.86 5.82
CA VAL A 61 -7.62 -5.05 4.79
C VAL A 61 -7.79 -5.91 3.55
N LEU A 62 -9.05 -6.18 3.17
CA LEU A 62 -9.44 -6.79 1.91
C LEU A 62 -9.67 -5.70 0.86
N ARG A 63 -8.93 -5.74 -0.24
CA ARG A 63 -9.05 -4.82 -1.36
C ARG A 63 -9.39 -5.56 -2.65
N HIS A 64 -10.44 -5.10 -3.33
CA HIS A 64 -10.75 -5.49 -4.70
C HIS A 64 -10.09 -4.52 -5.70
N TYR A 65 -9.33 -5.03 -6.68
CA TYR A 65 -8.71 -4.16 -7.69
C TYR A 65 -9.74 -3.70 -8.71
N ARG A 66 -10.20 -2.45 -8.58
CA ARG A 66 -11.06 -1.82 -9.58
C ARG A 66 -10.24 -1.20 -10.69
N ARG A 67 -10.77 -1.18 -11.92
CA ARG A 67 -10.17 -0.39 -13.00
C ARG A 67 -10.67 1.04 -12.86
N GLY A 68 -9.77 2.02 -12.87
CA GLY A 68 -10.13 3.44 -12.90
C GLY A 68 -10.25 3.99 -14.33
N GLY A 69 -10.94 5.12 -14.49
CA GLY A 69 -11.00 5.91 -15.74
C GLY A 69 -12.04 5.44 -16.76
N MET A 70 -12.07 6.07 -17.94
CA MET A 70 -13.04 5.79 -19.02
C MET A 70 -13.05 4.32 -19.47
N VAL A 71 -11.93 3.59 -19.30
CA VAL A 71 -11.79 2.17 -19.63
C VAL A 71 -12.69 1.27 -18.77
N ALA A 72 -12.95 1.65 -17.51
CA ALA A 72 -13.83 0.90 -16.61
C ALA A 72 -15.30 0.93 -17.10
N ARG A 73 -15.72 2.03 -17.73
CA ARG A 73 -17.07 2.22 -18.26
C ARG A 73 -17.38 1.34 -19.47
N ILE A 74 -16.35 0.89 -20.19
CA ILE A 74 -16.48 0.09 -21.42
C ILE A 74 -16.16 -1.40 -21.17
N PHE A 75 -15.20 -1.71 -20.29
CA PHE A 75 -14.69 -3.08 -20.11
C PHE A 75 -14.95 -3.70 -18.72
N GLY A 76 -15.58 -2.96 -17.80
CA GLY A 76 -15.73 -3.33 -16.40
C GLY A 76 -14.40 -3.39 -15.64
N ASP A 77 -14.43 -3.98 -14.44
CA ASP A 77 -13.28 -4.10 -13.52
C ASP A 77 -12.23 -5.17 -13.90
N ARG A 78 -12.24 -5.67 -15.15
CA ARG A 78 -11.44 -6.86 -15.53
C ARG A 78 -10.20 -6.52 -16.34
N TYR A 79 -9.06 -7.12 -15.96
CA TYR A 79 -7.74 -6.94 -16.58
C TYR A 79 -7.44 -7.99 -17.64
N LEU A 80 -6.62 -7.71 -18.66
CA LEU A 80 -6.21 -8.72 -19.64
C LEU A 80 -5.27 -9.74 -18.99
N PHE A 81 -5.58 -11.03 -19.12
CA PHE A 81 -4.78 -12.10 -18.57
C PHE A 81 -3.61 -12.44 -19.49
N THR A 82 -2.39 -12.21 -19.00
CA THR A 82 -1.14 -12.49 -19.74
C THR A 82 -0.21 -13.46 -18.98
N GLY A 83 -0.75 -14.14 -17.96
CA GLY A 83 -0.03 -15.12 -17.13
C GLY A 83 -0.21 -14.87 -15.63
N ARG A 84 -0.18 -15.95 -14.83
CA ARG A 84 -0.41 -15.94 -13.37
C ARG A 84 0.53 -14.95 -12.67
N GLN A 85 1.81 -14.95 -13.02
CA GLN A 85 2.83 -14.10 -12.41
C GLN A 85 2.72 -12.62 -12.77
N ARG A 86 1.89 -12.29 -13.76
CA ARG A 86 1.69 -10.93 -14.26
C ARG A 86 0.43 -10.28 -13.70
N THR A 87 -0.41 -11.02 -12.98
CA THR A 87 -1.61 -10.45 -12.35
C THR A 87 -1.21 -9.47 -11.25
N ARG A 88 -1.97 -8.37 -11.12
CA ARG A 88 -1.63 -7.27 -10.19
C ARG A 88 -1.50 -7.75 -8.75
N SER A 89 -2.48 -8.52 -8.27
CA SER A 89 -2.51 -9.01 -6.89
C SER A 89 -1.33 -9.91 -6.56
N VAL A 90 -0.94 -10.83 -7.45
CA VAL A 90 0.24 -11.70 -7.24
C VAL A 90 1.54 -10.88 -7.24
N ARG A 91 1.66 -9.89 -8.13
CA ARG A 91 2.86 -9.04 -8.19
C ARG A 91 3.01 -8.18 -6.95
N GLU A 92 1.91 -7.61 -6.47
CA GLU A 92 1.93 -6.78 -5.27
C GLU A 92 2.17 -7.61 -4.01
N PHE A 93 1.49 -8.76 -3.86
CA PHE A 93 1.75 -9.70 -2.76
C PHE A 93 3.24 -10.02 -2.63
N ARG A 94 3.89 -10.40 -3.74
CA ARG A 94 5.30 -10.75 -3.73
C ARG A 94 6.22 -9.57 -3.51
N LEU A 95 5.86 -8.39 -4.01
CA LEU A 95 6.61 -7.18 -3.72
C LEU A 95 6.54 -6.88 -2.22
N LEU A 96 5.36 -6.90 -1.61
CA LEU A 96 5.20 -6.70 -0.17
C LEU A 96 5.99 -7.73 0.65
N ALA A 97 5.95 -9.01 0.27
CA ALA A 97 6.69 -10.08 0.95
C ALA A 97 8.21 -9.84 0.86
N GLU A 98 8.69 -9.39 -0.29
CA GLU A 98 10.11 -9.07 -0.49
C GLU A 98 10.54 -7.80 0.26
N LEU A 99 9.67 -6.78 0.34
CA LEU A 99 9.94 -5.56 1.12
C LEU A 99 9.97 -5.88 2.62
N GLU A 100 9.01 -6.68 3.11
CA GLU A 100 9.00 -7.17 4.49
C GLU A 100 10.26 -7.99 4.80
N ARG A 101 10.68 -8.89 3.90
CA ARG A 101 11.92 -9.67 4.04
C ARG A 101 13.17 -8.78 4.17
N ARG A 102 13.16 -7.60 3.55
CA ARG A 102 14.23 -6.59 3.66
C ARG A 102 14.11 -5.70 4.89
N GLY A 103 13.16 -5.96 5.79
CA GLY A 103 12.92 -5.16 6.99
C GLY A 103 12.33 -3.78 6.69
N LEU A 104 11.69 -3.60 5.53
CA LEU A 104 11.00 -2.36 5.20
C LEU A 104 9.59 -2.36 5.82
N PRO A 105 9.16 -1.27 6.47
CA PRO A 105 7.87 -1.20 7.13
C PRO A 105 6.74 -1.03 6.10
N VAL A 106 6.11 -2.16 5.75
CA VAL A 106 4.94 -2.24 4.86
C VAL A 106 3.79 -2.96 5.56
N SER A 107 2.57 -2.86 5.03
CA SER A 107 1.49 -3.77 5.42
C SER A 107 1.84 -5.21 5.00
N PRO A 108 1.96 -6.16 5.95
CA PRO A 108 2.30 -7.53 5.62
C PRO A 108 1.26 -8.16 4.69
N PRO A 109 1.67 -8.82 3.60
CA PRO A 109 0.74 -9.50 2.71
C PRO A 109 0.23 -10.78 3.37
N LEU A 110 -1.08 -10.98 3.38
CA LEU A 110 -1.69 -12.18 3.95
C LEU A 110 -2.15 -13.14 2.85
N ALA A 111 -2.91 -12.64 1.88
CA ALA A 111 -3.37 -13.44 0.76
C ALA A 111 -3.65 -12.60 -0.49
N SER A 112 -3.61 -13.21 -1.65
CA SER A 112 -3.98 -12.60 -2.93
C SER A 112 -4.72 -13.60 -3.78
N ARG A 113 -5.65 -13.11 -4.59
CA ARG A 113 -6.40 -13.93 -5.54
C ARG A 113 -6.42 -13.28 -6.90
N PHE A 114 -6.46 -14.09 -7.94
CA PHE A 114 -7.06 -13.67 -9.20
C PHE A 114 -8.06 -14.74 -9.68
N VAL A 115 -9.13 -14.31 -10.34
CA VAL A 115 -10.11 -15.18 -11.00
C VAL A 115 -10.15 -14.82 -12.49
N ARG A 116 -9.96 -15.82 -13.35
CA ARG A 116 -9.87 -15.67 -14.80
C ARG A 116 -11.26 -15.88 -15.44
N TYR A 117 -11.56 -15.02 -16.40
CA TYR A 117 -12.75 -15.05 -17.26
C TYR A 117 -12.28 -14.98 -18.71
N TRP A 118 -12.04 -16.14 -19.32
CA TRP A 118 -11.52 -16.27 -20.69
C TRP A 118 -10.19 -15.50 -20.90
N LEU A 119 -10.18 -14.34 -21.55
CA LEU A 119 -8.99 -13.48 -21.71
C LEU A 119 -8.85 -12.40 -20.63
N ARG A 120 -9.77 -12.30 -19.67
CA ARG A 120 -9.75 -11.27 -18.62
C ARG A 120 -9.59 -11.88 -17.22
N TYR A 121 -9.31 -11.08 -16.21
CA TYR A 121 -9.27 -11.51 -14.80
C TYR A 121 -9.71 -10.40 -13.83
N SER A 122 -10.27 -10.79 -12.68
CA SER A 122 -10.43 -9.95 -11.48
C SER A 122 -9.37 -10.30 -10.46
N ALA A 123 -9.06 -9.39 -9.55
CA ALA A 123 -8.03 -9.60 -8.54
C ALA A 123 -8.41 -8.99 -7.21
N ASP A 124 -7.90 -9.61 -6.15
CA ASP A 124 -8.08 -9.22 -4.77
C ASP A 124 -6.76 -9.35 -4.01
N LEU A 125 -6.55 -8.49 -3.01
CA LEU A 125 -5.40 -8.57 -2.10
C LEU A 125 -5.91 -8.37 -0.66
N ILE A 126 -5.38 -9.18 0.26
CA ILE A 126 -5.57 -9.08 1.69
C ILE A 126 -4.20 -8.81 2.32
N THR A 127 -4.11 -7.72 3.06
CA THR A 127 -2.91 -7.35 3.84
C THR A 127 -3.29 -7.17 5.30
N LEU A 128 -2.40 -7.50 6.24
CA LEU A 128 -2.64 -7.18 7.64
C LEU A 128 -2.75 -5.66 7.83
N ARG A 129 -3.68 -5.25 8.68
CA ARG A 129 -3.89 -3.84 9.02
C ARG A 129 -2.76 -3.37 9.95
N ILE A 130 -2.29 -2.14 9.74
CA ILE A 130 -1.41 -1.49 10.72
C ILE A 130 -2.29 -0.95 11.85
N PRO A 131 -2.11 -1.41 13.11
CA PRO A 131 -2.95 -0.97 14.22
C PRO A 131 -2.67 0.48 14.60
N ASP A 132 -3.71 1.16 15.09
CA ASP A 132 -3.65 2.51 15.67
C ASP A 132 -2.94 3.55 14.77
N ALA A 133 -3.07 3.38 13.46
CA ALA A 133 -2.40 4.19 12.48
C ALA A 133 -3.29 5.33 11.97
N ALA A 134 -2.70 6.52 11.86
CA ALA A 134 -3.23 7.63 11.09
C ALA A 134 -2.37 7.86 9.85
N THR A 135 -2.98 8.31 8.77
CA THR A 135 -2.27 8.73 7.56
C THR A 135 -1.50 10.02 7.79
N LEU A 136 -0.44 10.25 7.01
CA LEU A 136 0.28 11.53 7.02
C LEU A 136 -0.65 12.70 6.63
N ALA A 137 -1.66 12.42 5.80
CA ALA A 137 -2.68 13.41 5.45
C ALA A 137 -3.55 13.81 6.66
N GLU A 138 -3.97 12.86 7.49
CA GLU A 138 -4.68 13.16 8.74
C GLU A 138 -3.76 13.92 9.71
N ARG A 139 -2.47 13.52 9.81
CA ARG A 139 -1.47 14.24 10.61
C ARG A 139 -1.17 15.66 10.13
N LEU A 140 -1.36 15.91 8.84
CA LEU A 140 -1.27 17.27 8.33
C LEU A 140 -2.52 18.06 8.73
N SER A 141 -3.70 17.46 8.57
CA SER A 141 -4.98 18.11 8.86
C SER A 141 -5.20 18.39 10.35
N ASP A 142 -4.64 17.57 11.25
CA ASP A 142 -4.72 17.75 12.70
C ASP A 142 -3.58 18.65 13.26
N GLY A 143 -2.69 19.15 12.40
CA GLY A 143 -1.56 20.01 12.78
C GLY A 143 -0.35 19.29 13.37
N ALA A 144 -0.35 17.95 13.44
CA ALA A 144 0.77 17.17 13.97
C ALA A 144 1.98 17.04 13.00
N PHE A 145 1.84 17.45 11.74
CA PHE A 145 2.93 17.40 10.75
C PHE A 145 3.94 18.55 10.93
N ASN A 146 4.91 18.33 11.82
CA ASN A 146 6.03 19.25 12.10
C ASN A 146 7.35 18.80 11.44
N ALA A 147 8.40 19.60 11.57
CA ALA A 147 9.72 19.34 10.97
C ALA A 147 10.34 18.00 11.42
N ALA A 148 10.12 17.59 12.67
CA ALA A 148 10.60 16.31 13.18
C ALA A 148 9.91 15.12 12.49
N LEU A 149 8.58 15.17 12.34
CA LEU A 149 7.84 14.16 11.59
C LEU A 149 8.21 14.17 10.10
N ALA A 150 8.39 15.35 9.50
CA ALA A 150 8.85 15.50 8.12
C ALA A 150 10.22 14.82 7.90
N GLY A 151 11.17 15.00 8.82
CA GLY A 151 12.44 14.28 8.83
C GLY A 151 12.27 12.75 8.87
N LYS A 152 11.43 12.23 9.78
CA LYS A 152 11.15 10.78 9.85
C LYS A 152 10.54 10.23 8.56
N VAL A 153 9.68 11.00 7.88
CA VAL A 153 9.16 10.64 6.55
C VAL A 153 10.28 10.60 5.52
N GLY A 154 11.21 11.56 5.55
CA GLY A 154 12.39 11.58 4.68
C GLY A 154 13.26 10.34 4.86
N GLU A 155 13.56 9.97 6.11
CA GLU A 155 14.30 8.77 6.46
C GLU A 155 13.60 7.49 5.96
N LEU A 156 12.30 7.36 6.21
CA LEU A 156 11.49 6.25 5.72
C LEU A 156 11.65 6.09 4.21
N ILE A 157 11.44 7.17 3.44
CA ILE A 157 11.51 7.12 1.98
C ILE A 157 12.93 6.78 1.51
N ALA A 158 13.97 7.26 2.19
CA ALA A 158 15.35 6.93 1.89
C ALA A 158 15.63 5.43 2.02
N ARG A 159 15.14 4.79 3.09
CA ARG A 159 15.25 3.33 3.30
C ARG A 159 14.66 2.54 2.13
N PHE A 160 13.44 2.88 1.71
CA PHE A 160 12.80 2.24 0.54
C PHE A 160 13.58 2.50 -0.75
N HIS A 161 14.00 3.75 -0.98
CA HIS A 161 14.71 4.13 -2.18
C HIS A 161 16.10 3.49 -2.30
N ARG A 162 16.77 3.21 -1.18
CA ARG A 162 18.05 2.50 -1.13
C ARG A 162 17.92 1.06 -1.61
N GLU A 163 16.85 0.38 -1.19
CA GLU A 163 16.49 -0.97 -1.64
C GLU A 163 15.96 -1.03 -3.08
N GLY A 164 15.84 0.12 -3.74
CA GLY A 164 15.28 0.23 -5.08
C GLY A 164 13.76 0.15 -5.13
N ALA A 165 13.07 0.23 -3.99
CA ALA A 165 11.62 0.19 -3.92
C ALA A 165 11.02 1.49 -4.47
N TRP A 166 10.42 1.40 -5.65
CA TRP A 166 9.69 2.46 -6.31
C TRP A 166 8.19 2.31 -6.08
N HIS A 167 7.57 3.37 -5.58
CA HIS A 167 6.15 3.40 -5.27
C HIS A 167 5.38 4.18 -6.34
N ALA A 168 4.46 3.54 -7.06
CA ALA A 168 3.80 4.17 -8.21
C ALA A 168 2.96 5.39 -7.82
N ASP A 169 2.41 5.39 -6.60
CA ASP A 169 1.60 6.48 -6.05
C ASP A 169 2.02 6.93 -4.65
N LEU A 170 3.30 7.30 -4.48
CA LEU A 170 3.80 7.84 -3.21
C LEU A 170 3.09 9.15 -2.88
N ASN A 171 2.20 9.14 -1.90
CA ASN A 171 1.35 10.26 -1.50
C ASN A 171 1.11 10.23 0.03
N ALA A 172 0.56 11.30 0.60
CA ALA A 172 0.38 11.44 2.05
C ALA A 172 -0.66 10.48 2.66
N HIS A 173 -1.60 9.96 1.88
CA HIS A 173 -2.56 8.94 2.34
C HIS A 173 -1.94 7.54 2.42
N ASN A 174 -0.85 7.29 1.70
CA ASN A 174 -0.15 6.01 1.65
C ASN A 174 1.02 5.91 2.65
N ILE A 175 1.20 6.93 3.50
CA ILE A 175 2.15 6.93 4.59
C ILE A 175 1.34 6.86 5.88
N LEU A 176 1.50 5.77 6.63
CA LEU A 176 0.86 5.58 7.92
C LEU A 176 1.82 5.87 9.06
N ILE A 177 1.31 6.39 10.16
CA ILE A 177 2.04 6.70 11.39
C ILE A 177 1.27 6.12 12.58
N ASN A 178 1.97 5.34 13.41
CA ASN A 178 1.48 4.87 14.70
C ASN A 178 2.61 4.98 15.76
N PRO A 179 2.40 4.57 17.02
CA PRO A 179 3.43 4.64 18.06
C PRO A 179 4.72 3.86 17.75
N GLN A 180 4.65 2.80 16.94
CA GLN A 180 5.80 1.97 16.57
C GLN A 180 6.64 2.57 15.42
N GLY A 181 6.07 3.49 14.64
CA GLY A 181 6.80 4.19 13.60
C GLY A 181 5.96 4.52 12.37
N LEU A 182 6.63 4.61 11.24
CA LEU A 182 6.01 4.94 9.96
C LEU A 182 6.05 3.75 9.00
N PHE A 183 5.00 3.63 8.19
CA PHE A 183 4.81 2.52 7.24
C PHE A 183 4.39 3.06 5.87
N LEU A 184 4.77 2.36 4.81
CA LEU A 184 4.22 2.57 3.48
C LEU A 184 3.19 1.49 3.13
N ILE A 185 2.05 1.92 2.60
CA ILE A 185 0.96 1.03 2.18
C ILE A 185 0.62 1.26 0.71
N ASP A 186 -0.19 0.37 0.13
CA ASP A 186 -0.66 0.43 -1.26
C ASP A 186 0.47 0.46 -2.31
N PHE A 187 1.10 -0.71 -2.49
CA PHE A 187 2.12 -0.89 -3.51
C PHE A 187 1.52 -1.27 -4.87
N ASP A 188 0.27 -0.89 -5.19
CA ASP A 188 -0.29 -1.20 -6.51
C ASP A 188 0.59 -0.56 -7.59
N ARG A 189 0.99 -1.41 -8.54
CA ARG A 189 1.97 -1.10 -9.59
C ARG A 189 3.38 -0.74 -9.11
N GLY A 190 3.69 -0.81 -7.81
CA GLY A 190 5.04 -0.67 -7.25
C GLY A 190 6.03 -1.70 -7.82
N ARG A 191 7.33 -1.39 -7.75
CA ARG A 191 8.40 -2.24 -8.31
C ARG A 191 9.70 -2.08 -7.53
N LEU A 192 10.52 -3.12 -7.51
CA LEU A 192 11.95 -2.96 -7.30
C LEU A 192 12.60 -2.52 -8.62
N ARG A 193 13.31 -1.40 -8.60
CA ARG A 193 14.03 -0.83 -9.72
C ARG A 193 15.49 -0.67 -9.34
N ARG A 194 16.39 -0.71 -10.33
CA ARG A 194 17.77 -0.28 -10.10
C ARG A 194 17.74 1.16 -9.53
N PRO A 195 18.39 1.42 -8.38
CA PRO A 195 18.42 2.76 -7.80
C PRO A 195 18.94 3.78 -8.80
N SER A 196 18.22 4.89 -8.96
CA SER A 196 18.64 6.00 -9.83
C SER A 196 18.15 7.31 -9.24
N ALA A 197 18.92 8.40 -9.40
CA ALA A 197 18.49 9.72 -8.94
C ALA A 197 17.18 10.17 -9.62
N HIS A 198 17.01 9.87 -10.91
CA HIS A 198 15.88 10.31 -11.71
C HIS A 198 14.52 9.85 -11.13
N TRP A 199 14.32 8.54 -10.96
CA TRP A 199 13.01 8.07 -10.45
C TRP A 199 12.80 8.40 -8.97
N ARG A 200 13.87 8.47 -8.16
CA ARG A 200 13.79 8.84 -6.73
C ARG A 200 13.30 10.28 -6.57
N ARG A 201 13.86 11.22 -7.34
CA ARG A 201 13.40 12.62 -7.40
C ARG A 201 11.95 12.72 -7.88
N ALA A 202 11.57 11.95 -8.89
CA ALA A 202 10.18 11.92 -9.36
C ALA A 202 9.20 11.39 -8.30
N ASN A 203 9.63 10.45 -7.45
CA ASN A 203 8.81 9.92 -6.36
C ASN A 203 8.63 10.94 -5.24
N LEU A 204 9.71 11.61 -4.82
CA LEU A 204 9.64 12.72 -3.87
C LEU A 204 8.78 13.88 -4.38
N ALA A 205 8.92 14.25 -5.67
CA ALA A 205 8.10 15.30 -6.27
C ALA A 205 6.60 14.95 -6.30
N ARG A 206 6.25 13.66 -6.39
CA ARG A 206 4.85 13.21 -6.24
C ARG A 206 4.37 13.42 -4.80
N LEU A 207 5.16 13.04 -3.81
CA LEU A 207 4.82 13.28 -2.41
C LEU A 207 4.66 14.77 -2.12
N LYS A 208 5.59 15.62 -2.58
CA LYS A 208 5.49 17.09 -2.43
C LYS A 208 4.16 17.62 -2.96
N ARG A 209 3.80 17.25 -4.20
CA ARG A 209 2.53 17.65 -4.81
C ARG A 209 1.32 17.13 -4.04
N SER A 210 1.39 15.91 -3.50
CA SER A 210 0.32 15.39 -2.64
C SER A 210 0.14 16.24 -1.40
N LEU A 211 1.22 16.56 -0.67
CA LEU A 211 1.18 17.36 0.55
C LEU A 211 0.62 18.76 0.28
N ILE A 212 1.10 19.42 -0.77
CA ILE A 212 0.57 20.74 -1.19
C ILE A 212 -0.93 20.65 -1.49
N LYS A 213 -1.37 19.61 -2.21
CA LYS A 213 -2.78 19.45 -2.60
C LYS A 213 -3.73 19.30 -1.41
N ILE A 214 -3.26 18.75 -0.29
CA ILE A 214 -4.07 18.55 0.92
C ILE A 214 -3.88 19.68 1.95
N GLY A 215 -3.35 20.83 1.52
CA GLY A 215 -3.33 22.06 2.30
C GLY A 215 -2.03 22.30 3.09
N ALA A 216 -0.92 21.64 2.75
CA ALA A 216 0.34 21.88 3.47
C ALA A 216 0.84 23.34 3.39
N ARG A 217 0.40 24.10 2.38
CA ARG A 217 0.69 25.54 2.22
C ARG A 217 -0.41 26.46 2.75
N ASP A 218 -1.55 25.91 3.15
CA ASP A 218 -2.72 26.70 3.53
C ASP A 218 -2.62 27.22 4.97
N ALA A 219 -1.60 26.78 5.72
CA ALA A 219 -1.32 27.22 7.09
C ALA A 219 -0.87 28.69 7.22
N GLY A 220 -0.97 29.50 6.16
CA GLY A 220 -0.76 30.95 6.20
C GLY A 220 0.70 31.41 6.25
N ASP A 221 1.63 30.53 6.61
CA ASP A 221 3.07 30.77 6.62
C ASP A 221 3.80 29.89 5.59
N ASP A 222 4.90 30.42 5.07
CA ASP A 222 5.85 29.70 4.20
C ASP A 222 6.50 28.48 4.90
N THR A 223 6.09 28.11 6.11
CA THR A 223 6.57 27.00 6.96
C THR A 223 6.77 25.70 6.19
N PHE A 224 5.88 25.37 5.25
CA PHE A 224 6.06 24.15 4.45
C PHE A 224 7.32 24.19 3.58
N ASP A 225 7.56 25.30 2.87
CA ASP A 225 8.72 25.43 1.99
C ASP A 225 9.98 25.87 2.75
N ALA A 226 9.83 26.58 3.87
CA ALA A 226 10.92 27.06 4.72
C ALA A 226 11.45 26.02 5.71
N GLU A 227 10.58 25.14 6.24
CA GLU A 227 10.94 24.22 7.32
C GLU A 227 10.62 22.76 7.02
N LEU A 228 9.35 22.44 6.70
CA LEU A 228 8.90 21.05 6.64
C LEU A 228 9.52 20.28 5.46
N TRP A 229 9.46 20.84 4.26
CA TRP A 229 10.02 20.22 3.07
C TRP A 229 11.56 20.14 3.13
N PRO A 230 12.29 21.20 3.53
CA PRO A 230 13.72 21.10 3.80
C PRO A 230 14.08 20.01 4.82
N ALA A 231 13.41 19.94 5.98
CA ALA A 231 13.68 18.92 6.98
C ALA A 231 13.52 17.48 6.45
N LEU A 232 12.50 17.25 5.61
CA LEU A 232 12.28 15.97 4.93
C LEU A 232 13.41 15.66 3.96
N ILE A 233 13.80 16.60 3.11
CA ILE A 233 14.83 16.40 2.09
C ILE A 233 16.21 16.21 2.72
N ASP A 234 16.56 17.01 3.72
CA ASP A 234 17.84 16.90 4.41
C ASP A 234 17.99 15.52 5.07
N GLN A 235 16.97 15.07 5.79
CA GLN A 235 17.02 13.73 6.40
C GLN A 235 17.01 12.64 5.33
N TYR A 236 16.23 12.79 4.25
CA TYR A 236 16.25 11.87 3.12
C TYR A 236 17.66 11.72 2.54
N GLU A 237 18.37 12.83 2.29
CA GLU A 237 19.71 12.80 1.69
C GLU A 237 20.76 12.21 2.64
N ARG A 238 20.70 12.53 3.94
CA ARG A 238 21.57 11.92 4.96
C ARG A 238 21.37 10.41 5.01
N SER A 239 20.11 9.98 5.12
CA SER A 239 19.74 8.57 5.16
C SER A 239 19.89 7.84 3.83
N LEU A 240 20.18 8.51 2.72
CA LEU A 240 20.46 7.83 1.45
C LEU A 240 21.95 7.53 1.26
N LYS A 241 22.82 8.26 1.97
CA LYS A 241 24.29 8.17 1.90
C LYS A 241 24.87 7.17 2.91
N GLY A 242 24.31 7.11 4.12
CA GLY A 242 24.55 5.99 5.06
C GLY A 242 23.81 4.74 4.60
#